data_AF-W1UEA3-F1
#
_entry.id   AF-W1UEA3-F1
#
_cell.length_a   1.000
_cell.length_b   1.000
_cell.length_c   1.000
_cell.angle_alpha   90.00
_cell.angle_beta   90.00
_cell.angle_gamma   90.00
#
_symmetry.space_group_name_H-M   'P 1'
#
loop_
_entity.id
_entity.type
_entity.pdbx_description
1 polymer ?
#
loop_
_entity_poly.entity_id
_entity_poly.type
_entity_poly.pdbx_seq_one_letter_code
_entity_poly.pdbx_strand_id
1 'polypeptide(L)'
;MKKSKVMLFGAMALTAGLALAACGSSQSSNADKTYSYIFVNNPDTLDYITSTRDSTSSITANLIDGLLENDQYGNLIPSMAESWTVSKDGLTYT
;
A
#
# COMPACT_ATOMS: atom_id res chain seq x y z
N MET A 1 23.76 -8.03 -52.91
CA MET A 1 22.80 -7.12 -52.24
C MET A 1 21.92 -7.77 -51.16
N LYS A 2 21.57 -9.07 -51.25
CA LYS A 2 20.66 -9.71 -50.27
C LYS A 2 21.30 -10.02 -48.89
N LYS A 3 22.59 -10.38 -48.84
CA LYS A 3 23.31 -10.71 -47.58
C LYS A 3 23.66 -9.49 -46.71
N SER A 4 23.94 -8.34 -47.34
CA SER A 4 24.25 -7.08 -46.63
C SER A 4 23.03 -6.47 -45.94
N LYS A 5 21.82 -6.60 -46.51
CA LYS A 5 20.57 -6.18 -45.86
C LYS A 5 20.26 -7.04 -44.62
N VAL A 6 20.48 -8.35 -44.68
CA VAL A 6 20.27 -9.26 -43.53
C VAL A 6 21.23 -8.96 -42.38
N MET A 7 22.49 -8.61 -42.67
CA MET A 7 23.45 -8.19 -41.65
C MET A 7 23.07 -6.86 -40.99
N LEU A 8 22.52 -5.91 -41.75
CA LEU A 8 22.08 -4.60 -41.25
C LEU A 8 20.86 -4.72 -40.31
N PHE A 9 19.90 -5.60 -40.64
CA PHE A 9 18.75 -5.89 -39.79
C PHE A 9 19.14 -6.64 -38.50
N GLY A 10 20.12 -7.55 -38.58
CA GLY A 10 20.65 -8.24 -37.40
C GLY A 10 21.34 -7.29 -36.41
N ALA A 11 22.14 -6.34 -36.90
CA ALA A 11 22.82 -5.35 -36.07
C ALA A 11 21.84 -4.39 -35.36
N MET A 12 20.76 -4.00 -36.04
CA MET A 12 19.70 -3.14 -35.48
C MET A 12 18.88 -3.86 -34.39
N ALA A 13 18.61 -5.16 -34.57
CA ALA A 13 17.89 -5.97 -33.59
C ALA A 13 18.73 -6.22 -32.31
N LEU A 14 20.04 -6.42 -32.47
CA LEU A 14 20.97 -6.60 -31.34
C LEU A 14 21.12 -5.33 -30.48
N THR A 15 21.14 -4.15 -31.11
CA THR A 15 21.19 -2.87 -30.38
C THR A 15 19.88 -2.56 -29.65
N ALA A 16 18.73 -2.89 -30.24
CA ALA A 16 17.44 -2.79 -29.54
C ALA A 16 17.33 -3.76 -28.36
N GLY A 17 17.81 -5.00 -28.51
CA GLY A 17 17.83 -5.99 -27.42
C GLY A 17 18.70 -5.58 -26.23
N LEU A 18 19.87 -4.98 -26.49
CA LEU A 18 20.77 -4.46 -25.45
C LEU A 18 20.19 -3.22 -24.74
N ALA A 19 19.43 -2.38 -25.45
CA ALA A 19 18.74 -1.24 -24.85
C ALA A 19 17.62 -1.67 -23.87
N LEU A 20 16.90 -2.76 -24.16
CA LEU A 20 15.88 -3.30 -23.25
C LEU A 20 16.49 -3.97 -22.00
N ALA A 21 17.68 -4.57 -22.11
CA ALA A 21 18.37 -5.16 -20.96
C ALA A 21 18.87 -4.11 -19.95
N ALA A 22 19.12 -2.87 -20.38
CA ALA A 22 19.61 -1.79 -19.52
C ALA A 22 18.52 -1.17 -18.62
N CYS A 23 17.23 -1.32 -18.95
CA CYS A 23 16.12 -0.92 -18.08
C CYS A 23 15.61 -2.06 -17.19
N GLY A 24 16.14 -3.28 -17.34
CA GLY A 24 15.75 -4.45 -16.55
C GLY A 24 16.39 -4.50 -15.16
N SER A 25 17.38 -3.66 -14.88
CA SER A 25 17.89 -3.46 -13.52
C SER A 25 16.94 -2.54 -12.77
N SER A 26 15.82 -3.09 -12.30
CA SER A 26 15.07 -2.53 -11.20
C SER A 26 15.96 -2.57 -9.96
N GLN A 27 16.89 -1.61 -9.86
CA GLN A 27 17.62 -1.32 -8.64
C GLN A 27 16.53 -0.94 -7.65
N SER A 28 16.13 -1.88 -6.77
CA SER A 28 15.27 -1.53 -5.65
C SER A 28 16.08 -0.57 -4.81
N SER A 29 15.88 0.73 -5.00
CA SER A 29 16.36 1.73 -4.07
C SER A 29 15.75 1.32 -2.73
N ASN A 30 16.60 0.85 -1.81
CA ASN A 30 16.26 0.73 -0.40
C ASN A 30 16.06 2.17 0.10
N ALA A 31 14.96 2.79 -0.32
CA ALA A 31 14.52 4.05 0.20
C ALA A 31 14.27 3.85 1.69
N ASP A 32 14.79 4.76 2.50
CA ASP A 32 14.51 4.78 3.92
C ASP A 32 12.99 4.82 4.12
N LYS A 33 12.46 3.84 4.85
CA LYS A 33 11.02 3.71 5.15
C LYS A 33 10.66 4.34 6.49
N THR A 34 11.60 5.05 7.11
CA THR A 34 11.37 5.75 8.37
C THR A 34 10.46 6.95 8.13
N TYR A 35 9.25 6.88 8.66
CA TYR A 35 8.33 8.02 8.72
C TYR A 35 8.37 8.62 10.13
N SER A 36 8.62 9.92 10.22
CA SER A 36 8.63 10.68 11.48
C SER A 36 7.55 11.76 11.44
N TYR A 37 6.77 11.87 12.50
CA TYR A 37 5.65 12.81 12.61
C TYR A 37 5.62 13.48 13.98
N ILE A 38 5.17 14.73 14.04
CA ILE A 38 5.01 15.49 15.29
C ILE A 38 3.54 15.49 15.69
N PHE A 39 3.25 14.98 16.88
CA PHE A 39 1.91 15.01 17.44
C PHE A 39 1.55 16.41 17.96
N VAL A 40 0.30 16.84 17.76
CA VAL A 40 -0.19 18.14 18.26
C VAL A 40 -0.17 18.18 19.78
N ASN A 41 -0.52 17.06 20.43
CA ASN A 41 -0.49 16.88 21.87
C ASN A 41 0.01 15.47 22.21
N ASN A 42 0.65 15.33 23.37
CA ASN A 42 1.02 14.02 23.90
C ASN A 42 -0.22 13.21 24.30
N PRO A 43 -0.24 11.88 24.07
CA PRO A 43 -1.27 11.02 24.61
C PRO A 43 -1.06 10.82 26.12
N ASP A 44 -2.13 10.96 26.91
CA ASP A 44 -2.11 10.62 28.35
C ASP A 44 -2.09 9.10 28.56
N THR A 45 -2.74 8.36 27.64
CA THR A 45 -2.80 6.89 27.58
C THR A 45 -2.91 6.45 26.12
N LEU A 46 -2.44 5.22 25.84
CA LEU A 46 -2.66 4.52 24.57
C LEU A 46 -3.80 3.49 24.66
N ASP A 47 -4.46 3.42 25.80
CA ASP A 47 -5.65 2.61 25.97
C ASP A 47 -6.83 3.22 25.17
N TYR A 48 -7.12 2.60 24.02
CA TYR A 48 -8.10 3.09 23.05
C TYR A 48 -9.55 3.03 23.56
N ILE A 49 -9.85 2.24 24.59
CA ILE A 49 -11.19 2.18 25.18
C ILE A 49 -11.46 3.33 26.16
N THR A 50 -10.41 3.98 26.66
CA THR A 50 -10.53 5.07 27.64
C THR A 50 -10.20 6.44 27.06
N SER A 51 -9.55 6.51 25.89
CA SER A 51 -9.22 7.77 25.22
C SER A 51 -10.23 8.14 24.13
N THR A 52 -10.67 9.41 24.11
CA THR A 52 -11.55 9.98 23.07
C THR A 52 -10.84 11.04 22.21
N ARG A 53 -9.53 11.21 22.40
CA ARG A 53 -8.78 12.29 21.75
C ARG A 53 -8.28 11.86 20.37
N ASP A 54 -8.56 12.67 19.36
CA ASP A 54 -8.16 12.43 17.96
C ASP A 54 -6.65 12.18 17.79
N SER A 55 -5.79 12.96 18.46
CA SER A 55 -4.34 12.78 18.36
C SER A 55 -3.85 11.47 18.97
N THR A 56 -4.61 10.87 19.89
CA THR A 56 -4.35 9.52 20.41
C THR A 56 -4.92 8.47 19.46
N SER A 57 -6.14 8.67 18.95
CA SER A 57 -6.78 7.76 17.99
C SER A 57 -5.95 7.54 16.73
N SER A 58 -5.30 8.60 16.22
CA SER A 58 -4.38 8.53 15.07
C SER A 58 -3.18 7.61 15.32
N ILE A 59 -2.69 7.55 16.56
CA ILE A 59 -1.63 6.63 16.96
C ILE A 59 -2.22 5.23 17.04
N THR A 60 -3.25 5.03 17.86
CA THR A 60 -3.82 3.70 18.13
C THR A 60 -4.39 3.01 16.89
N ALA A 61 -4.82 3.75 15.88
CA ALA A 61 -5.23 3.20 14.57
C ALA A 61 -4.11 2.45 13.85
N ASN A 62 -2.84 2.73 14.14
CA ASN A 62 -1.70 1.96 13.59
C ASN A 62 -1.32 0.75 14.47
N LEU A 63 -1.90 0.62 15.66
CA LEU A 63 -1.53 -0.40 16.65
C LEU A 63 -2.63 -1.47 16.81
N ILE A 64 -3.87 -1.15 16.45
CA ILE A 64 -5.06 -1.93 16.80
C ILE A 64 -5.95 -2.05 15.58
N ASP A 65 -6.12 -3.28 15.10
CA ASP A 65 -7.03 -3.59 14.01
C ASP A 65 -8.39 -4.02 14.56
N GLY A 66 -9.45 -3.35 14.08
CA GLY A 66 -10.83 -3.69 14.39
C GLY A 66 -11.39 -4.76 13.46
N LEU A 67 -12.68 -5.12 13.63
CA LEU A 67 -13.37 -6.01 12.69
C LEU A 67 -13.41 -5.40 11.27
N LEU A 68 -13.59 -4.08 11.20
CA LEU A 68 -13.64 -3.27 10.00
C LEU A 68 -12.65 -2.11 10.14
N GLU A 69 -12.23 -1.59 9.01
CA GLU A 69 -11.38 -0.40 8.92
C GLU A 69 -11.94 0.57 7.87
N ASN A 70 -11.48 1.82 7.88
CA ASN A 70 -11.81 2.78 6.84
C ASN A 70 -10.77 2.72 5.72
N ASP A 71 -11.22 2.67 4.47
CA ASP A 71 -10.35 2.97 3.34
C ASP A 71 -9.98 4.48 3.32
N GLN A 72 -9.13 4.87 2.37
CA GLN A 72 -8.69 6.26 2.19
C GLN A 72 -9.83 7.27 1.90
N TYR A 73 -11.04 6.79 1.61
CA TYR A 73 -12.23 7.58 1.32
C TYR A 73 -13.25 7.54 2.47
N GLY A 74 -12.96 6.80 3.55
CA GLY A 74 -13.87 6.63 4.69
C GLY A 74 -14.93 5.55 4.50
N ASN A 75 -14.79 4.66 3.50
CA ASN A 75 -15.68 3.51 3.37
C ASN A 75 -15.23 2.40 4.32
N LEU A 76 -16.19 1.72 4.96
CA LEU A 76 -15.90 0.54 5.77
C LEU A 76 -15.48 -0.62 4.88
N ILE A 77 -14.31 -1.17 5.15
CA ILE A 77 -13.73 -2.34 4.48
C ILE A 77 -13.43 -3.45 5.51
N PRO A 78 -13.37 -4.72 5.09
CA PRO A 78 -12.87 -5.81 5.92
C PRO A 78 -11.49 -5.51 6.52
N SER A 79 -11.29 -5.90 7.77
CA SER A 79 -9.98 -5.90 8.44
C SER A 79 -9.80 -7.24 9.17
N MET A 80 -9.92 -7.31 10.50
CA MET A 80 -9.84 -8.58 11.24
C MET A 80 -10.99 -9.54 10.89
N ALA A 81 -12.15 -9.02 10.50
CA ALA A 81 -13.23 -9.84 9.96
C ALA A 81 -13.17 -9.82 8.42
N GLU A 82 -13.10 -11.00 7.80
CA GLU A 82 -13.02 -11.13 6.34
C GLU A 82 -14.32 -10.72 5.63
N SER A 83 -15.46 -10.92 6.28
CA SER A 83 -16.79 -10.57 5.77
C SER A 83 -17.76 -10.37 6.92
N TRP A 84 -18.89 -9.72 6.63
CA TRP A 84 -20.01 -9.62 7.55
C TRP A 84 -21.33 -9.69 6.77
N THR A 85 -22.37 -10.04 7.48
CA THR A 85 -23.75 -10.12 7.01
C THR A 85 -24.63 -9.31 7.95
N VAL A 86 -25.71 -8.76 7.40
CA VAL A 86 -26.70 -8.00 8.16
C VAL A 86 -28.05 -8.65 7.96
N SER A 87 -28.76 -8.92 9.05
CA SER A 87 -30.12 -9.45 8.98
C SER A 87 -31.07 -8.50 8.27
N LYS A 88 -32.18 -9.03 7.75
CA LYS A 88 -33.19 -8.23 7.02
C LYS A 88 -33.80 -7.10 7.86
N ASP A 89 -33.86 -7.28 9.18
CA ASP A 89 -34.36 -6.28 10.14
C ASP A 89 -33.26 -5.31 10.62
N GLY A 90 -31.99 -5.53 10.25
CA GLY A 90 -30.87 -4.66 10.62
C GLY A 90 -30.40 -4.79 12.07
N LEU A 91 -30.86 -5.81 12.81
CA LEU A 91 -30.57 -5.98 14.25
C LEU A 91 -29.46 -6.99 14.55
N THR A 92 -29.09 -7.84 13.60
CA THR A 92 -28.04 -8.85 13.77
C THR A 92 -26.94 -8.65 12.73
N TYR A 93 -25.71 -8.60 13.23
CA TYR A 93 -24.47 -8.49 12.44
C TYR A 93 -23.63 -9.72 12.74
N THR A 94 -23.19 -10.44 11.71
CA THR A 94 -22.40 -11.66 11.83
C THR A 94 -21.32 -11.68 10.79
#